data_AF-A0A261TEA8-F1
#
_entry.id   AF-A0A261TEA8-F1
#
_cell.length_a   1.000
_cell.length_b   1.000
_cell.length_c   1.000
_cell.angle_alpha   90.00
_cell.angle_beta   90.00
_cell.angle_gamma   90.00
#
_symmetry.space_group_name_H-M   'P 1'
#
loop_
_entity.id
_entity.type
_entity.pdbx_description
1 polymer ?
#
loop_
_entity_poly.entity_id
_entity_poly.type
_entity_poly.pdbx_seq_one_letter_code
_entity_poly.pdbx_strand_id
1 'polypeptide(L)'
;MSTEPDQPIDTLVLGDEYDDALRSALWRVLLEMDMELLDRTWGVGGSQEVETMRLRVAGELVTVESETYMGLSIAGPSGLVERIALAVRQVLGVGSPE
;
A
#
# COMPACT_ATOMS: atom_id res chain seq x y z
N MET A 1 2.90 -5.16 -32.53
CA MET A 1 2.86 -4.39 -31.27
C MET A 1 2.68 -5.42 -30.17
N SER A 2 3.75 -5.67 -29.42
CA SER A 2 3.71 -6.59 -28.29
C SER A 2 2.90 -5.93 -27.19
N THR A 3 1.69 -6.41 -26.94
CA THR A 3 1.01 -6.14 -25.68
C THR A 3 1.83 -6.85 -24.60
N GLU A 4 2.60 -6.09 -23.84
CA GLU A 4 3.13 -6.54 -22.56
C GLU A 4 1.99 -7.21 -21.78
N PRO A 5 2.20 -8.37 -21.14
CA PRO A 5 1.13 -8.96 -20.35
C PRO A 5 0.74 -7.95 -19.27
N ASP A 6 -0.54 -7.57 -19.26
CA ASP A 6 -1.18 -6.86 -18.17
C ASP A 6 -0.84 -7.62 -16.88
N GLN A 7 0.11 -7.10 -16.11
CA GLN A 7 0.51 -7.77 -14.87
C GLN A 7 -0.73 -7.87 -13.99
N PRO A 8 -1.02 -9.03 -13.39
CA PRO A 8 -2.20 -9.16 -12.54
C PRO A 8 -2.11 -8.11 -11.42
N ILE A 9 -3.11 -7.24 -11.37
CA ILE A 9 -3.29 -6.30 -10.29
C ILE A 9 -3.99 -7.03 -9.16
N ASP A 10 -3.37 -7.04 -8.00
CA ASP A 10 -3.90 -7.64 -6.78
C ASP A 10 -4.14 -6.55 -5.74
N THR A 11 -5.18 -6.73 -4.92
CA THR A 11 -5.49 -5.84 -3.79
C THR A 11 -5.37 -6.62 -2.51
N LEU A 12 -4.47 -6.20 -1.64
CA LEU A 12 -4.23 -6.81 -0.35
C LEU A 12 -4.61 -5.87 0.79
N VAL A 13 -5.45 -6.35 1.71
CA VAL A 13 -5.73 -5.67 2.98
C VAL A 13 -4.57 -5.93 3.94
N LEU A 14 -3.90 -4.87 4.36
CA LEU A 14 -2.73 -4.93 5.25
C LEU A 14 -3.15 -5.03 6.72
N GLY A 15 -4.28 -4.44 7.09
CA GLY A 15 -4.82 -4.44 8.44
C GLY A 15 -5.77 -3.28 8.71
N ASP A 16 -5.97 -2.96 9.98
CA ASP A 16 -6.91 -1.93 10.42
C ASP A 16 -6.41 -0.51 10.05
N GLU A 17 -7.33 0.38 9.68
CA GLU A 17 -6.99 1.75 9.25
C GLU A 17 -6.44 2.63 10.39
N TYR A 18 -6.82 2.32 11.64
CA TYR A 18 -6.44 3.08 12.84
C TYR A 18 -5.17 2.53 13.49
N ASP A 19 -4.57 1.48 12.92
CA ASP A 19 -3.29 0.98 13.38
C ASP A 19 -2.17 1.94 12.94
N ASP A 20 -1.88 2.92 13.81
CA ASP A 20 -0.82 3.91 13.60
C ASP A 20 0.54 3.25 13.36
N ALA A 21 0.81 2.09 13.98
CA ALA A 21 2.04 1.36 13.77
C ALA A 21 2.08 0.76 12.36
N LEU A 22 0.97 0.18 11.88
CA LEU A 22 0.83 -0.32 10.51
C LEU A 22 1.00 0.80 9.48
N ARG A 23 0.34 1.96 9.68
CA ARG A 23 0.48 3.12 8.80
C ARG A 23 1.93 3.59 8.74
N SER A 24 2.58 3.71 9.90
CA SER A 24 3.98 4.14 10.01
C SER A 24 4.93 3.14 9.34
N ALA A 25 4.69 1.84 9.52
CA ALA A 25 5.47 0.77 8.89
C ALA A 25 5.30 0.78 7.36
N LEU A 26 4.08 0.93 6.85
CA LEU A 26 3.82 1.07 5.42
C LEU A 26 4.54 2.27 4.85
N TRP A 27 4.41 3.45 5.46
CA TRP A 27 5.09 4.65 4.98
C TRP A 27 6.60 4.50 4.97
N ARG A 28 7.18 3.90 6.01
CA ARG A 28 8.61 3.62 6.07
C ARG A 28 9.05 2.72 4.92
N VAL A 29 8.35 1.60 4.69
CA VAL A 29 8.66 0.66 3.60
C VAL A 29 8.56 1.35 2.25
N LEU A 30 7.50 2.12 2.00
CA LEU A 30 7.34 2.85 0.75
C LEU A 30 8.48 3.86 0.53
N LEU A 31 8.88 4.59 1.57
CA LEU A 31 10.03 5.51 1.50
C LEU A 31 11.35 4.78 1.25
N GLU A 32 11.59 3.64 1.89
CA GLU A 32 12.78 2.80 1.66
C GLU A 32 12.80 2.21 0.24
N MET A 33 11.64 2.10 -0.42
CA MET A 33 11.49 1.65 -1.80
C MET A 33 11.49 2.79 -2.84
N ASP A 34 11.92 3.99 -2.44
CA ASP A 34 12.02 5.18 -3.29
C ASP A 34 10.67 5.55 -3.93
N MET A 35 9.62 5.57 -3.11
CA MET A 35 8.27 5.93 -3.60
C MET A 35 8.18 7.39 -4.06
N GLU A 36 7.41 7.60 -5.13
CA GLU A 36 7.01 8.91 -5.62
C GLU A 36 5.48 9.04 -5.46
N LEU A 37 5.02 10.05 -4.71
CA LEU A 37 3.59 10.36 -4.61
C LEU A 37 3.12 11.05 -5.89
N LEU A 38 2.20 10.41 -6.62
CA LEU A 38 1.64 10.96 -7.86
C LEU A 38 0.35 11.75 -7.59
N ASP A 39 -0.51 11.21 -6.74
CA ASP A 39 -1.81 11.81 -6.44
C ASP A 39 -2.28 11.39 -5.04
N ARG A 40 -3.05 12.27 -4.40
CA ARG A 40 -3.70 12.01 -3.11
C ARG A 40 -5.07 12.64 -3.14
N THR A 41 -6.09 11.81 -3.00
CA THR A 41 -7.48 12.22 -2.88
C THR A 41 -8.02 11.79 -1.53
N TRP A 42 -8.77 12.68 -0.90
CA TRP A 42 -9.55 12.37 0.28
C TRP A 42 -10.98 12.82 0.02
N GLY A 43 -11.94 12.00 0.45
CA GLY A 43 -13.35 12.28 0.27
C GLY A 43 -14.20 11.63 1.35
N VAL A 44 -15.41 12.17 1.52
CA VAL A 44 -16.42 11.62 2.42
C VAL A 44 -17.57 11.08 1.58
N GLY A 45 -17.77 9.77 1.63
CA GLY A 45 -18.87 9.05 0.99
C GLY A 45 -19.95 8.70 2.02
N GLY A 46 -20.94 9.58 2.20
CA GLY A 46 -21.96 9.39 3.24
C GLY A 46 -21.38 9.59 4.64
N SER A 47 -21.21 8.52 5.41
CA SER A 47 -20.59 8.53 6.76
C SER A 47 -19.19 7.92 6.81
N GLN A 48 -18.62 7.58 5.66
CA GLN A 48 -17.30 6.95 5.54
C GLN A 48 -16.28 7.96 5.03
N GLU A 49 -15.07 7.93 5.57
CA GLU A 49 -13.92 8.64 5.04
C GLU A 49 -13.11 7.70 4.16
N VAL A 50 -12.79 8.13 2.95
CA VAL A 50 -11.96 7.38 2.01
C VAL A 50 -10.77 8.25 1.64
N GLU A 51 -9.58 7.73 1.90
CA GLU A 51 -8.32 8.30 1.46
C GLU A 51 -7.69 7.37 0.43
N THR A 52 -7.48 7.86 -0.78
CA THR A 52 -6.82 7.13 -1.86
C THR A 52 -5.53 7.86 -2.24
N MET A 53 -4.42 7.13 -2.23
CA MET A 53 -3.11 7.63 -2.64
C MET A 53 -2.61 6.81 -3.81
N ARG A 54 -2.17 7.49 -4.88
CA ARG A 54 -1.50 6.85 -6.00
C ARG A 54 -0.02 7.16 -5.93
N LEU A 55 0.77 6.10 -5.95
CA LEU A 55 2.20 6.10 -5.76
C LEU A 55 2.85 5.43 -6.96
N ARG A 56 4.08 5.84 -7.28
CA ARG A 56 5.00 5.05 -8.09
C ARG A 56 6.05 4.46 -7.17
N VAL A 57 6.20 3.14 -7.19
CA VAL A 57 7.18 2.41 -6.35
C VAL A 57 7.98 1.50 -7.27
N ALA A 58 9.30 1.67 -7.27
CA ALA A 58 10.19 0.93 -8.18
C ALA A 58 9.77 0.99 -9.67
N GLY A 59 9.20 2.13 -10.10
CA GLY A 59 8.72 2.35 -11.47
C GLY A 59 7.27 1.92 -11.74
N GLU A 60 6.67 1.13 -10.85
CA GLU A 60 5.32 0.57 -11.01
C GLU A 60 4.28 1.41 -10.26
N LEU A 61 3.04 1.41 -10.76
CA LEU A 61 1.93 2.09 -10.10
C LEU A 61 1.36 1.26 -8.96
N VAL A 62 1.19 1.91 -7.81
CA VAL A 62 0.61 1.34 -6.60
C VAL A 62 -0.46 2.30 -6.08
N THR A 63 -1.59 1.76 -5.64
CA THR A 63 -2.64 2.53 -4.97
C THR A 63 -2.73 2.08 -3.52
N VAL A 64 -2.69 3.02 -2.59
CA VAL A 64 -2.97 2.78 -1.17
C VAL A 64 -4.33 3.39 -0.87
N GLU A 65 -5.21 2.60 -0.26
CA GLU A 65 -6.54 3.06 0.13
C GLU A 65 -6.75 2.81 1.62
N SER A 66 -7.22 3.85 2.30
CA SER A 66 -7.68 3.79 3.69
C SER A 66 -9.15 4.17 3.67
N GLU A 67 -10.02 3.20 3.96
CA GLU A 67 -11.46 3.44 4.07
C GLU A 67 -11.94 3.05 5.45
N THR A 68 -12.82 3.91 6.00
CA THR A 68 -13.53 3.67 7.24
C THR A 68 -14.23 2.30 7.23
N TYR A 69 -13.85 1.41 8.15
CA TYR A 69 -14.26 -0.01 8.30
C TYR A 69 -13.64 -1.05 7.34
N MET A 70 -13.08 -0.68 6.19
CA MET A 70 -12.36 -1.63 5.32
C MET A 70 -10.88 -1.79 5.69
N GLY A 71 -10.30 -0.80 6.34
CA GLY A 71 -8.91 -0.83 6.78
C GLY A 71 -7.95 -0.20 5.77
N LEU A 72 -6.65 -0.48 5.97
CA LEU A 72 -5.58 -0.03 5.08
C LEU A 72 -5.28 -1.12 4.04
N SER A 73 -5.45 -0.80 2.77
CA SER A 73 -5.22 -1.71 1.65
C SER A 73 -4.24 -1.14 0.64
N ILE A 74 -3.62 -2.05 -0.12
CA ILE A 74 -2.67 -1.72 -1.17
C ILE A 74 -2.99 -2.53 -2.43
N ALA A 75 -3.00 -1.85 -3.58
CA ALA A 75 -3.29 -2.44 -4.88
C ALA A 75 -2.18 -2.13 -5.89
N GLY A 76 -1.82 -3.10 -6.72
CA GLY A 76 -0.76 -2.97 -7.71
C GLY A 76 -0.34 -4.33 -8.27
N PRO A 77 0.78 -4.42 -9.01
CA PRO A 77 1.29 -5.69 -9.50
C PRO A 77 1.48 -6.68 -8.35
N SER A 78 0.92 -7.90 -8.45
CA SER A 78 0.87 -8.85 -7.33
C SER A 78 2.22 -9.04 -6.64
N GLY A 79 3.30 -9.23 -7.42
CA GLY A 79 4.64 -9.42 -6.87
C GLY A 79 5.19 -8.21 -6.11
N LEU A 80 4.76 -6.99 -6.46
CA LEU A 80 5.14 -5.78 -5.72
C LEU A 80 4.31 -5.62 -4.44
N VAL A 81 3.00 -5.87 -4.52
CA VAL A 81 2.08 -5.85 -3.38
C VAL A 81 2.53 -6.84 -2.30
N GLU A 82 2.84 -8.08 -2.68
CA GLU A 82 3.33 -9.10 -1.74
C GLU A 82 4.65 -8.69 -1.08
N ARG A 83 5.58 -8.09 -1.85
CA ARG A 83 6.86 -7.60 -1.32
C ARG A 83 6.68 -6.47 -0.32
N ILE A 84 5.81 -5.51 -0.61
CA ILE A 84 5.50 -4.40 0.31
C ILE A 84 4.87 -4.98 1.58
N ALA A 85 3.88 -5.86 1.47
CA ALA A 85 3.23 -6.48 2.61
C ALA A 85 4.19 -7.27 3.51
N LEU A 86 5.11 -8.03 2.90
CA LEU A 86 6.14 -8.75 3.63
C LEU A 86 7.07 -7.78 4.38
N ALA A 87 7.56 -6.73 3.72
CA ALA A 87 8.42 -5.73 4.33
C ALA A 87 7.72 -4.99 5.49
N VAL A 88 6.42 -4.66 5.34
CA VAL A 88 5.63 -4.04 6.42
C VAL A 88 5.55 -4.95 7.64
N ARG A 89 5.27 -6.25 7.44
CA ARG A 89 5.27 -7.25 8.53
C ARG A 89 6.63 -7.37 9.22
N GLN A 90 7.72 -7.26 8.47
CA GLN A 90 9.08 -7.28 9.02
C GLN A 90 9.33 -6.07 9.93
N VAL A 91 8.94 -4.87 9.48
CA VAL A 91 9.05 -3.62 10.26
C VAL A 91 8.18 -3.68 11.52
N LEU A 92 7.01 -4.30 11.47
CA LEU A 92 6.10 -4.44 12.61
C LEU A 92 6.56 -5.46 13.67
N GLY A 93 7.49 -6.36 13.36
CA GLY A 93 8.09 -7.24 14.39
C GLY A 93 8.28 -8.71 14.01
N VAL A 94 8.84 -9.02 12.84
CA VAL A 94 9.46 -10.34 12.62
C VAL A 94 10.82 -10.17 11.96
N GLY A 95 11.80 -9.55 12.62
CA GLY A 95 13.07 -9.24 11.93
C GLY A 95 14.23 -8.71 12.76
N SER A 96 14.43 -9.17 13.99
CA SER A 96 15.76 -9.25 14.60
C SER A 96 15.76 -10.41 15.60
N PRO A 97 16.22 -11.62 15.24
CA PRO A 97 16.93 -12.42 16.21
C PRO A 97 18.28 -11.74 16.44
N GLU A 98 18.61 -11.49 17.71
CA GLU A 98 19.98 -11.19 18.15
C GLU A 98 20.96 -12.29 17.71
#